data_AF-A0A4W3I166-F1
#
_entry.id   AF-A0A4W3I166-F1
#
_cell.length_a   1.000
_cell.length_b   1.000
_cell.length_c   1.000
_cell.angle_alpha   90.00
_cell.angle_beta   90.00
_cell.angle_gamma   90.00
#
_symmetry.space_group_name_H-M   'P 1'
#
loop_
_entity.id
_entity.type
_entity.pdbx_description
1 polymer ?
#
loop_
_entity_poly.entity_id
_entity_poly.type
_entity_poly.pdbx_seq_one_letter_code
_entity_poly.pdbx_strand_id
1 'polypeptide(L)'
;MYLNAFTPWQALSLQPALYLHSLCSTVCPLYVHISETKKKYFTEEISDESVVIGNYRTQLWHKKSQTVLPSSLGLGMHCFIFTSHTPGEHQICLHFNFVSFCRWSRFRKNRRYKEERFRLTRESTNQRVLWWSISQTIISFFEVKKLI
;
A
#
# COMPACT_ATOMS: atom_id res chain seq x y z
N MET A 1 3.26 30.11 43.26
CA MET A 1 3.14 29.97 41.79
C MET A 1 2.18 28.83 41.51
N TYR A 2 1.17 29.12 40.68
CA TYR A 2 -0.10 28.42 40.48
C TYR A 2 0.01 26.90 40.25
N LEU A 3 -0.49 26.11 41.20
CA LEU A 3 -0.92 24.73 40.95
C LEU A 3 -2.41 24.78 40.61
N ASN A 4 -2.73 24.60 39.33
CA ASN A 4 -4.11 24.58 38.83
C ASN A 4 -4.84 23.38 39.43
N ALA A 5 -5.75 23.66 40.37
CA ALA A 5 -6.72 22.69 40.85
C ALA A 5 -7.66 22.32 39.70
N PHE A 6 -7.49 21.10 39.17
CA PHE A 6 -8.36 20.55 38.14
C PHE A 6 -9.75 20.32 38.75
N THR A 7 -10.67 21.25 38.53
CA THR A 7 -12.02 21.20 39.10
C THR A 7 -12.80 20.01 38.51
N PRO A 8 -13.48 19.18 39.34
CA PRO A 8 -14.15 17.95 38.89
C PRO A 8 -15.30 18.17 37.88
N TRP A 9 -15.78 19.41 37.73
CA TRP A 9 -16.81 19.78 36.75
C TRP A 9 -16.35 19.72 35.29
N GLN A 10 -15.05 19.81 35.00
CA GLN A 10 -14.54 19.69 33.63
C GLN A 10 -14.58 18.24 33.12
N ALA A 11 -14.49 17.24 34.01
CA ALA A 11 -14.52 15.82 33.65
C ALA A 11 -15.89 15.38 33.09
N LEU A 12 -16.99 15.93 33.64
CA LEU A 12 -18.36 15.57 33.27
C LEU A 12 -18.72 15.93 31.82
N SER A 13 -18.07 16.96 31.26
CA SER A 13 -18.27 17.41 29.87
C SER A 13 -17.60 16.51 28.83
N LEU A 14 -16.61 15.71 29.24
CA LEU A 14 -15.81 14.85 28.35
C LEU A 14 -16.35 13.41 28.30
N GLN A 15 -17.18 13.00 29.27
CA GLN A 15 -17.81 11.67 29.32
C GLN A 15 -18.59 11.30 28.04
N PRO A 16 -19.47 12.15 27.47
CA PRO A 16 -20.22 11.77 26.27
C PRO A 16 -19.34 11.68 25.01
N ALA A 17 -18.26 12.48 24.93
CA ALA A 17 -17.31 12.42 23.82
C ALA A 17 -16.50 11.11 23.82
N LEU A 18 -16.11 10.60 25.00
CA LEU A 18 -15.44 9.31 25.16
C LEU A 18 -16.36 8.13 24.79
N TYR A 19 -17.65 8.21 25.13
CA TYR A 19 -18.63 7.19 24.78
C TYR A 19 -18.89 7.14 23.26
N LEU A 20 -18.93 8.29 22.59
CA LEU A 20 -19.04 8.37 21.13
C LEU A 20 -17.80 7.85 20.41
N HIS A 21 -16.60 8.08 20.93
CA HIS A 21 -15.35 7.51 20.38
C HIS A 21 -15.31 5.98 20.53
N SER A 22 -15.85 5.45 21.64
CA SER A 22 -15.98 4.00 21.87
C SER A 22 -16.91 3.32 20.85
N LEU A 23 -17.92 4.02 20.35
CA LEU A 23 -18.87 3.48 19.37
C LEU A 23 -18.34 3.54 17.93
N CYS A 24 -17.29 4.33 17.67
CA CYS A 24 -16.78 4.60 16.32
C CYS A 24 -15.77 3.55 15.79
N SER A 25 -15.37 2.55 16.60
CA SER A 25 -14.22 1.68 16.29
C SER A 25 -14.57 0.31 15.70
N THR A 26 -15.84 -0.07 15.61
CA THR A 26 -16.24 -1.45 15.28
C THR A 26 -16.59 -1.64 13.81
N VAL A 27 -15.68 -1.26 12.90
CA VAL A 27 -15.73 -1.77 11.53
C VAL A 27 -14.89 -3.04 11.47
N CYS A 28 -15.53 -4.20 11.57
CA CYS A 28 -14.86 -5.50 11.46
C CYS A 28 -14.73 -5.89 9.97
N PRO A 29 -13.52 -5.90 9.38
CA PRO A 29 -13.34 -6.42 8.04
C PRO A 29 -13.48 -7.95 8.02
N LEU A 30 -14.20 -8.47 7.03
CA LEU A 30 -14.31 -9.91 6.79
C LEU A 30 -13.03 -10.42 6.13
N TYR A 31 -12.34 -11.35 6.79
CA TYR A 31 -11.16 -12.02 6.23
C TYR A 31 -11.55 -13.40 5.67
N VAL A 32 -11.33 -13.59 4.38
CA VAL A 32 -11.58 -14.88 3.71
C VAL A 32 -10.27 -15.41 3.15
N HIS A 33 -9.90 -16.63 3.56
CA HIS A 33 -8.76 -17.34 2.98
C HIS A 33 -9.18 -18.03 1.67
N ILE A 34 -8.52 -17.67 0.57
CA ILE A 34 -8.76 -18.25 -0.76
C ILE A 34 -7.60 -19.20 -1.09
N SER A 35 -7.91 -20.49 -1.23
CA SER A 35 -6.94 -21.52 -1.65
C SER A 35 -6.81 -21.58 -3.18
N GLU A 36 -5.69 -22.09 -3.70
CA GLU A 36 -5.28 -22.03 -5.12
C GLU A 36 -6.25 -22.62 -6.16
N THR A 37 -7.25 -23.40 -5.74
CA THR A 37 -8.22 -24.06 -6.64
C THR A 37 -9.68 -23.78 -6.31
N LYS A 38 -9.99 -22.89 -5.37
CA LYS A 38 -11.38 -22.64 -4.94
C LYS A 38 -11.85 -21.25 -5.34
N LYS A 39 -12.85 -21.20 -6.23
CA LYS A 39 -13.67 -20.00 -6.44
C LYS A 39 -14.52 -19.77 -5.18
N LYS A 40 -14.63 -18.52 -4.74
CA LYS A 40 -15.52 -18.11 -3.66
C LYS A 40 -16.58 -17.20 -4.25
N TYR A 41 -17.82 -17.55 -4.00
CA TYR A 41 -18.99 -16.81 -4.46
C TYR A 41 -19.66 -16.16 -3.27
N PHE A 42 -20.00 -14.89 -3.40
CA PHE A 42 -20.88 -14.17 -2.49
C PHE A 42 -22.19 -13.96 -3.22
N THR A 43 -23.29 -14.50 -2.70
CA THR A 43 -24.62 -14.34 -3.27
C THR A 43 -25.37 -13.40 -2.34
N GLU A 44 -25.75 -12.23 -2.83
CA GLU A 44 -26.54 -11.24 -2.09
C GLU A 44 -27.76 -10.88 -2.94
N GLU A 45 -28.91 -10.74 -2.30
CA GLU A 45 -30.12 -10.19 -2.93
C GLU A 45 -29.98 -8.67 -2.96
N ILE A 46 -29.88 -8.10 -4.16
CA ILE A 46 -29.66 -6.66 -4.35
C ILE A 46 -30.99 -6.04 -4.80
N SER A 47 -31.47 -5.03 -4.06
CA SER A 47 -32.69 -4.28 -4.39
C SER A 47 -32.54 -3.48 -5.69
N ASP A 48 -33.67 -3.11 -6.28
CA ASP A 48 -33.75 -2.23 -7.44
C ASP A 48 -33.07 -0.88 -7.18
N GLU A 49 -32.24 -0.44 -8.13
CA GLU A 49 -31.51 0.84 -8.13
C GLU A 49 -30.50 1.03 -6.99
N SER A 50 -30.14 -0.03 -6.26
CA SER A 50 -29.13 0.06 -5.21
C SER A 50 -27.69 0.02 -5.77
N VAL A 51 -26.84 0.90 -5.24
CA VAL A 51 -25.41 0.95 -5.56
C VAL A 51 -24.66 0.02 -4.62
N VAL A 52 -23.97 -0.97 -5.17
CA VAL A 52 -23.12 -1.88 -4.40
C VAL A 52 -21.67 -1.46 -4.52
N ILE A 53 -21.04 -1.24 -3.36
CA ILE A 53 -19.64 -0.85 -3.23
C ILE A 53 -18.90 -1.98 -2.54
N GLY A 54 -18.01 -2.65 -3.27
CA GLY A 54 -17.15 -3.69 -2.73
C GLY A 54 -15.72 -3.21 -2.60
N ASN A 55 -15.27 -3.00 -1.36
CA ASN A 55 -13.87 -2.73 -1.05
C ASN A 55 -13.18 -4.04 -0.64
N TYR A 56 -12.21 -4.50 -1.43
CA TYR A 56 -11.42 -5.67 -1.08
C TYR A 56 -9.93 -5.39 -1.10
N ARG A 57 -9.22 -6.01 -0.15
CA ARG A 57 -7.76 -5.98 -0.06
C ARG A 57 -7.23 -7.39 -0.17
N THR A 58 -6.35 -7.64 -1.14
CA THR A 58 -5.63 -8.91 -1.20
C THR A 58 -4.33 -8.78 -0.42
N GLN A 59 -3.93 -9.85 0.26
CA GLN A 59 -2.70 -9.95 1.02
C GLN A 59 -2.06 -11.31 0.73
N LEU A 60 -0.75 -11.33 0.48
CA LEU A 60 -0.04 -12.59 0.28
C LEU A 60 0.54 -13.09 1.61
N TRP A 61 0.07 -14.24 2.05
CA TRP A 61 0.62 -14.92 3.21
C TRP A 61 1.80 -15.81 2.82
N HIS A 62 2.97 -15.59 3.42
CA HIS A 62 4.15 -16.42 3.17
C HIS A 62 4.43 -17.35 4.36
N LYS A 63 4.21 -18.67 4.17
CA LYS A 63 4.31 -19.69 5.23
C LYS A 63 5.68 -19.74 5.92
N LYS A 64 6.78 -19.54 5.17
CA LYS A 64 8.15 -19.68 5.70
C LYS A 64 8.63 -18.49 6.53
N SER A 65 8.10 -17.29 6.29
CA SER A 65 8.49 -16.09 7.03
C SER A 65 7.43 -15.62 8.02
N GLN A 66 6.25 -16.25 8.03
CA GLN A 66 5.06 -15.82 8.80
C GLN A 66 4.77 -14.32 8.65
N THR A 67 5.10 -13.74 7.49
CA THR A 67 4.89 -12.32 7.23
C THR A 67 3.90 -12.13 6.09
N VAL A 68 3.02 -11.14 6.28
CA VAL A 68 2.17 -10.61 5.22
C VAL A 68 3.04 -9.75 4.32
N LEU A 69 3.15 -10.12 3.05
CA LEU A 69 3.89 -9.31 2.09
C LEU A 69 2.97 -8.18 1.58
N PRO A 70 3.47 -6.93 1.46
CA PRO A 70 2.71 -5.85 0.89
C PRO A 70 2.35 -6.18 -0.56
N SER A 71 1.06 -6.21 -0.83
CA SER A 71 0.53 -6.38 -2.18
C SER A 71 0.91 -5.18 -3.04
N SER A 72 1.30 -5.42 -4.29
CA SER A 72 1.73 -4.35 -5.18
C SER A 72 0.57 -3.49 -5.66
N LEU A 73 0.93 -2.35 -6.26
CA LEU A 73 0.10 -1.61 -7.20
C LEU A 73 -0.56 -2.58 -8.21
N GLY A 74 -1.89 -2.58 -8.28
CA GLY A 74 -2.70 -3.43 -9.17
C GLY A 74 -3.21 -4.77 -8.59
N LEU A 75 -2.68 -5.23 -7.45
CA LEU A 75 -3.21 -6.43 -6.76
C LEU A 75 -3.63 -6.14 -5.32
N GLY A 76 -3.22 -5.02 -4.72
CA GLY A 76 -3.39 -4.79 -3.29
C GLY A 76 -4.78 -4.43 -2.82
N MET A 77 -5.32 -3.29 -3.25
CA MET A 77 -6.61 -2.78 -2.79
C MET A 77 -7.40 -2.38 -4.03
N HIS A 78 -8.64 -2.85 -4.11
CA HIS A 78 -9.50 -2.60 -5.24
C HIS A 78 -10.91 -2.29 -4.72
N CYS A 79 -11.50 -1.26 -5.27
CA CYS A 79 -12.88 -0.85 -5.04
C CYS A 79 -13.62 -1.05 -6.35
N PHE A 80 -14.70 -1.82 -6.32
CA PHE A 80 -15.63 -1.91 -7.44
C PHE A 80 -16.98 -1.31 -7.04
N ILE A 81 -17.64 -0.67 -8.01
CA ILE A 81 -18.95 -0.05 -7.86
C ILE A 81 -19.81 -0.56 -9.01
N PHE A 82 -20.97 -1.13 -8.70
CA PHE A 82 -21.96 -1.47 -9.72
C PHE A 82 -23.36 -1.10 -9.24
N THR A 83 -24.25 -0.82 -10.20
CA THR A 83 -25.66 -0.52 -9.97
C THR A 83 -26.50 -1.66 -10.49
N SER A 84 -27.39 -2.21 -9.66
CA SER A 84 -28.36 -3.20 -10.11
C SER A 84 -29.57 -2.49 -10.73
N HIS A 85 -29.87 -2.80 -11.99
CA HIS A 85 -31.04 -2.26 -12.69
C HIS A 85 -32.29 -3.16 -12.55
N THR A 86 -32.14 -4.35 -11.98
CA THR A 86 -33.24 -5.31 -11.80
C THR A 86 -33.07 -6.06 -10.48
N PRO A 87 -34.13 -6.21 -9.66
CA PRO A 87 -34.04 -6.95 -8.41
C PRO A 87 -33.78 -8.44 -8.67
N GLY A 88 -32.85 -9.04 -7.93
CA GLY A 88 -32.51 -10.45 -8.06
C GLY A 88 -31.21 -10.85 -7.37
N GLU A 89 -30.94 -12.16 -7.34
CA GLU A 89 -29.70 -12.70 -6.78
C GLU A 89 -28.50 -12.33 -7.66
N HIS A 90 -27.56 -11.58 -7.08
CA HIS A 90 -26.30 -11.27 -7.73
C HIS A 90 -25.16 -12.08 -7.11
N GLN A 91 -24.37 -12.73 -7.97
CA GLN A 91 -23.25 -13.57 -7.54
C GLN A 91 -21.91 -12.90 -7.84
N ILE A 92 -21.19 -12.51 -6.79
CA ILE A 92 -19.84 -11.93 -6.89
C ILE A 92 -18.81 -13.06 -6.77
N CYS A 93 -18.02 -13.29 -7.81
CA CYS A 93 -17.01 -14.35 -7.86
C CYS A 93 -15.60 -13.81 -7.60
N LEU A 94 -14.97 -14.28 -6.52
CA LEU A 94 -13.55 -14.10 -6.27
C LEU A 94 -12.79 -15.37 -6.64
N HIS A 95 -11.79 -15.23 -7.52
CA HIS A 95 -10.95 -16.35 -7.97
C HIS A 95 -9.48 -15.97 -7.99
N PHE A 96 -8.63 -16.88 -7.49
CA PHE A 96 -7.18 -16.73 -7.51
C PHE A 96 -6.56 -17.64 -8.57
N ASN A 97 -5.87 -17.05 -9.56
CA ASN A 97 -5.12 -17.81 -10.55
C ASN A 97 -3.64 -17.88 -10.16
N PHE A 98 -3.21 -19.02 -9.62
CA PHE A 98 -1.85 -19.22 -9.12
C PHE A 98 -0.78 -19.10 -10.21
N VAL A 99 -1.03 -19.64 -11.42
CA VAL A 99 -0.06 -19.61 -12.52
C VAL A 99 0.22 -18.17 -12.98
N SER A 100 -0.83 -17.36 -13.12
CA SER A 100 -0.73 -15.94 -13.46
C SER A 100 -0.03 -15.14 -12.37
N PHE A 101 -0.32 -15.44 -11.10
CA PHE A 101 0.35 -14.84 -9.96
C PHE A 101 1.86 -15.19 -9.94
N CYS A 102 2.22 -16.45 -10.15
CA CYS A 102 3.60 -16.90 -10.24
C CYS A 102 4.35 -16.21 -11.38
N ARG A 103 3.75 -16.11 -12.56
CA ARG A 103 4.33 -15.39 -13.71
C ARG A 103 4.56 -13.92 -13.40
N TRP A 104 3.59 -13.25 -12.79
CA TRP A 104 3.70 -11.85 -12.40
C TRP A 104 4.75 -11.63 -11.29
N SER A 105 4.83 -12.51 -10.30
CA SER A 105 5.85 -12.42 -9.24
C SER A 105 7.28 -12.54 -9.80
N ARG A 106 7.49 -13.42 -10.80
CA ARG A 106 8.76 -13.53 -11.54
C ARG A 106 9.07 -12.28 -12.34
N PHE A 107 8.09 -11.73 -13.05
CA PHE A 107 8.23 -10.45 -13.76
C PHE A 107 8.65 -9.31 -12.81
N ARG A 108 8.02 -9.22 -11.63
CA ARG A 108 8.39 -8.25 -10.59
C ARG A 108 9.84 -8.44 -10.10
N LYS A 109 10.26 -9.68 -9.85
CA LYS A 109 11.65 -9.99 -9.45
C LYS A 109 12.64 -9.55 -10.53
N ASN A 110 12.34 -9.85 -11.79
CA ASN A 110 13.18 -9.43 -12.92
C ASN A 110 13.24 -7.90 -13.05
N ARG A 111 12.12 -7.19 -12.89
CA ARG A 111 12.10 -5.71 -12.93
C ARG A 111 12.88 -5.09 -11.78
N ARG A 112 12.69 -5.56 -10.54
CA ARG A 112 13.46 -5.09 -9.38
C ARG A 112 14.95 -5.40 -9.50
N TYR A 113 15.31 -6.58 -10.01
CA TYR A 113 16.71 -6.92 -10.28
C TYR A 113 17.34 -5.93 -11.26
N LYS A 114 16.60 -5.53 -12.32
CA LYS A 114 17.06 -4.50 -13.25
C LYS A 114 17.18 -3.13 -12.57
N GLU A 115 16.18 -2.67 -11.83
CA GLU A 115 16.23 -1.39 -11.10
C GLU A 115 17.41 -1.34 -10.11
N GLU A 116 17.68 -2.42 -9.40
CA GLU A 116 18.79 -2.52 -8.45
C GLU A 116 20.16 -2.47 -9.16
N ARG A 117 20.30 -3.20 -10.28
CA ARG A 117 21.46 -3.10 -11.16
C ARG A 117 21.66 -1.68 -11.66
N PHE A 118 20.61 -1.02 -12.14
CA PHE A 118 20.68 0.37 -12.59
C PHE A 118 21.02 1.32 -11.45
N ARG A 119 20.52 1.09 -10.24
CA ARG A 119 20.83 1.89 -9.05
C ARG A 119 22.32 1.84 -8.70
N LEU A 120 22.90 0.63 -8.67
CA LEU A 120 24.33 0.44 -8.40
C LEU A 120 25.23 1.02 -9.51
N THR A 121 24.83 0.88 -10.77
CA THR A 121 25.54 1.49 -11.91
C THR A 121 25.44 3.01 -11.89
N ARG A 122 24.29 3.57 -11.49
CA ARG A 122 24.09 5.02 -11.38
C ARG A 122 24.95 5.63 -10.28
N GLU A 123 25.05 4.99 -9.13
CA GLU A 123 25.88 5.48 -8.02
C GLU A 123 27.38 5.50 -8.40
N SER A 124 27.87 4.39 -8.97
CA SER A 124 29.28 4.28 -9.39
C SER A 124 29.64 5.20 -10.56
N THR A 125 28.73 5.43 -11.51
CA THR A 125 28.94 6.40 -12.60
C THR A 125 28.86 7.84 -12.10
N ASN A 126 27.91 8.16 -11.22
CA ASN A 126 27.79 9.49 -10.60
C ASN A 126 29.06 9.84 -9.82
N GLN A 127 29.56 8.92 -8.99
CA GLN A 127 30.81 9.13 -8.25
C GLN A 127 32.01 9.34 -9.18
N ARG A 128 32.11 8.58 -10.28
CA ARG A 128 33.17 8.77 -11.28
C ARG A 128 33.08 10.16 -11.95
N VAL A 129 31.89 10.61 -12.32
CA VAL A 129 31.66 11.92 -12.94
C VAL A 129 31.97 13.07 -11.98
N LEU A 130 31.64 12.91 -10.69
CA LEU A 130 32.02 13.85 -9.63
C LEU A 130 33.55 14.02 -9.55
N TRP A 131 34.31 12.93 -9.59
CA TRP A 131 35.77 13.00 -9.57
C TRP A 131 36.36 13.69 -10.81
N TRP A 132 35.81 13.45 -11.99
CA TRP A 132 36.22 14.20 -13.20
C TRP A 132 35.97 15.71 -13.06
N SER A 133 34.84 16.10 -12.48
CA SER A 133 34.47 17.50 -12.28
C SER A 133 35.38 18.21 -11.26
N ILE A 134 35.74 17.52 -10.17
CA ILE A 134 36.68 18.04 -9.16
C ILE A 134 38.07 18.24 -9.78
N SER A 135 38.59 17.22 -10.48
CA SER A 135 39.89 17.31 -11.15
C SER A 135 39.95 18.47 -12.14
N GLN A 136 38.88 18.66 -12.94
CA GLN A 136 38.82 19.75 -13.92
C GLN A 136 38.76 21.14 -13.27
N THR A 137 38.09 21.28 -12.13
CA THR A 137 38.06 22.53 -11.35
C THR A 137 39.44 22.86 -10.77
N ILE A 138 40.15 21.85 -10.25
CA ILE A 138 41.50 22.01 -9.70
C ILE A 138 42.49 22.42 -10.80
N ILE A 139 42.49 21.73 -11.95
CA ILE A 139 43.37 22.06 -13.08
C ILE A 139 43.14 23.50 -13.55
N SER A 140 41.87 23.89 -13.69
CA SER A 140 41.50 25.25 -14.10
C SER A 140 41.98 26.31 -13.10
N PHE A 141 41.92 26.02 -11.80
CA PHE A 141 42.39 26.92 -10.75
C PHE A 141 43.92 27.08 -10.74
N PHE A 142 44.67 25.99 -10.97
CA PHE A 142 46.13 26.03 -11.03
C PHE A 142 46.66 26.82 -12.24
N GLU A 143 46.03 26.69 -13.42
CA GLU A 143 46.42 27.48 -14.60
C GLU A 143 46.12 28.98 -14.43
N VAL A 144 45.01 29.34 -13.79
CA VAL A 144 44.70 30.76 -13.47
C VAL A 144 45.74 31.36 -12.50
N LYS A 145 46.22 30.58 -11.52
CA LYS A 145 47.29 31.01 -10.61
C LYS A 145 48.66 31.17 -11.28
N LYS A 146 48.88 30.54 -12.44
CA LYS A 146 50.13 30.66 -13.20
C LYS A 146 50.14 31.93 -14.09
N LEU A 147 48.99 32.54 -14.30
CA LEU A 147 48.77 33.74 -15.12
C LEU A 147 48.77 35.06 -14.30
N ILE A 148 48.93 35.00 -12.98
CA ILE A 148 49.03 36.13 -12.04
C ILE A 148 50.43 36.13 -11.43
#